data_AF-A0A7C5S0E5-F1
#
_entry.id   AF-A0A7C5S0E5-F1
#
_cell.length_a   1.000
_cell.length_b   1.000
_cell.length_c   1.000
_cell.angle_alpha   90.00
_cell.angle_beta   90.00
_cell.angle_gamma   90.00
#
_symmetry.space_group_name_H-M   'P 1'
#
loop_
_entity.id
_entity.type
_entity.pdbx_description
1 polymer ?
#
loop_
_entity_poly.entity_id
_entity_poly.type
_entity_poly.pdbx_seq_one_letter_code
_entity_poly.pdbx_strand_id
1 'polypeptide(L)'
;MLAKCPNCGAEFEPSTDNIFLVCKFCSASIYIFQGRGGIRYVSKPQVPIENTELIIRDFFTKNEYTGKIKIDKKEAILFPFYKIDDSGKLIPATFNQHNASLSNFVCRGGELSFFKDDENYKYRLLEPDLEPDNSQTKSINIVYYPLIFVDYEYSDERYSLIIDGLSQDVIAEILPLKRNTFIEKVYMYLFIITSFLLFIEIYSFDSVAIGLGLNIITLIIIWFVFPLLFNLIEDIYVSEDKDNKMP
;
A
#
# COMPACT_ATOMS: atom_id res chain seq x y z
N MET A 1 2.61 43.43 -9.33
CA MET A 1 1.20 42.98 -9.44
C MET A 1 0.83 42.40 -8.10
N LEU A 2 -0.22 42.91 -7.45
CA LEU A 2 -0.64 42.41 -6.14
C LEU A 2 -1.41 41.10 -6.31
N ALA A 3 -1.03 40.09 -5.53
CA ALA A 3 -1.74 38.82 -5.46
C ALA A 3 -2.72 38.87 -4.27
N LYS A 4 -3.82 38.10 -4.34
CA LYS A 4 -4.79 37.97 -3.25
C LYS A 4 -4.67 36.63 -2.58
N CYS A 5 -4.76 36.61 -1.25
CA CYS A 5 -4.77 35.37 -0.48
C CYS A 5 -6.03 34.56 -0.83
N PRO A 6 -5.90 33.28 -1.24
CA PRO A 6 -7.07 32.44 -1.56
C PRO A 6 -7.96 32.14 -0.36
N ASN A 7 -7.44 32.27 0.87
CA ASN A 7 -8.20 32.00 2.09
C ASN A 7 -8.97 33.23 2.62
N CYS A 8 -8.32 34.41 2.70
CA CYS A 8 -8.91 35.61 3.33
C CYS A 8 -9.09 36.81 2.38
N GLY A 9 -8.64 36.73 1.13
CA GLY A 9 -8.74 37.80 0.14
C GLY A 9 -7.76 38.95 0.31
N ALA A 10 -6.95 38.97 1.37
CA ALA A 10 -5.98 40.04 1.63
C ALA A 10 -4.91 40.12 0.53
N GLU A 11 -4.53 41.34 0.16
CA GLU A 11 -3.52 41.60 -0.86
C GLU A 11 -2.11 41.45 -0.29
N PHE A 12 -1.20 40.89 -1.09
CA PHE A 12 0.22 40.78 -0.76
C PHE A 12 1.08 40.87 -2.01
N GLU A 13 2.34 41.29 -1.82
CA GLU A 13 3.34 41.31 -2.88
C GLU A 13 4.07 39.95 -2.89
N PRO A 14 3.91 39.13 -3.95
CA PRO A 14 4.65 37.88 -4.05
C PRO A 14 6.13 38.19 -4.27
N SER A 15 7.00 37.57 -3.48
CA SER A 15 8.43 37.56 -3.76
C SER A 15 8.67 36.67 -4.99
N THR A 16 9.50 37.11 -5.92
CA THR A 16 9.87 36.36 -7.13
C THR A 16 10.68 35.09 -6.83
N ASP A 17 11.29 35.05 -5.65
CA ASP A 17 12.30 34.04 -5.32
C ASP A 17 11.72 32.90 -4.49
N ASN A 18 10.52 33.07 -3.93
CA ASN A 18 9.87 32.11 -3.05
C ASN A 18 8.54 31.63 -3.61
N ILE A 19 8.49 30.34 -3.95
CA ILE A 19 7.27 29.64 -4.39
C ILE A 19 6.28 29.50 -3.22
N PHE A 20 6.79 29.43 -1.99
CA PHE A 20 6.01 29.27 -0.77
C PHE A 20 5.96 30.57 0.03
N LEU A 21 4.77 31.00 0.41
CA LEU A 21 4.51 32.28 1.08
C LEU A 21 3.53 32.09 2.23
N VAL A 22 3.68 32.87 3.31
CA VAL A 22 2.73 32.87 4.43
C VAL A 22 1.94 34.17 4.42
N CYS A 23 0.60 34.08 4.42
CA CYS A 23 -0.26 35.24 4.50
C CYS A 23 -0.15 35.90 5.88
N LYS A 24 0.28 37.17 5.94
CA LYS A 24 0.42 37.91 7.21
C LYS A 24 -0.89 38.17 7.96
N PHE A 25 -2.03 38.02 7.29
CA PHE A 25 -3.36 38.32 7.87
C PHE A 25 -4.02 37.09 8.49
N CYS A 26 -4.01 35.95 7.79
CA CYS A 26 -4.68 34.73 8.25
C CYS A 26 -3.73 33.56 8.53
N SER A 27 -2.42 33.77 8.38
CA SER A 27 -1.37 32.74 8.54
C SER A 27 -1.49 31.55 7.58
N ALA A 28 -2.32 31.63 6.54
CA ALA A 28 -2.41 30.59 5.53
C ALA A 28 -1.08 30.44 4.79
N SER A 29 -0.61 29.19 4.67
CA SER A 29 0.53 28.83 3.83
C SER A 29 0.05 28.68 2.39
N ILE A 30 0.62 29.48 1.51
CA ILE A 30 0.24 29.63 0.11
C ILE A 30 1.41 29.16 -0.73
N TYR A 31 1.13 28.54 -1.86
CA TYR A 31 2.13 28.35 -2.90
C TYR A 31 1.71 29.08 -4.17
N ILE A 32 2.68 29.59 -4.92
CA ILE A 32 2.47 30.25 -6.22
C ILE A 32 3.47 29.66 -7.21
N PHE A 33 2.97 29.02 -8.26
CA PHE A 33 3.78 28.42 -9.31
C PHE A 33 3.15 28.67 -10.68
N GLN A 34 3.92 29.24 -11.61
CA GLN A 34 3.49 29.53 -13.00
C GLN A 34 2.12 30.24 -13.11
N GLY A 35 1.84 31.21 -12.22
CA GLY A 35 0.59 31.96 -12.22
C GLY A 35 -0.62 31.23 -11.64
N ARG A 36 -0.45 30.00 -11.16
CA ARG A 36 -1.41 29.27 -10.34
C ARG A 36 -1.02 29.41 -8.87
N GLY A 37 -2.00 29.40 -7.98
CA GLY A 37 -1.75 29.42 -6.55
C GLY A 37 -2.79 28.63 -5.79
N GLY A 38 -2.38 28.13 -4.63
CA GLY A 38 -3.22 27.31 -3.77
C GLY A 38 -2.74 27.35 -2.32
N ILE A 39 -3.50 26.68 -1.46
CA ILE A 39 -3.20 26.60 -0.03
C ILE A 39 -2.47 25.28 0.27
N ARG A 40 -1.49 25.36 1.16
CA ARG A 40 -0.80 24.21 1.76
C ARG A 40 -1.44 23.87 3.09
N TYR A 41 -1.96 22.66 3.17
CA TYR A 41 -2.47 22.06 4.39
C TYR A 41 -1.54 20.95 4.87
N VAL A 42 -1.59 20.67 6.16
CA VAL A 42 -0.96 19.50 6.77
C VAL A 42 -1.97 18.80 7.67
N SER A 43 -2.02 17.47 7.54
CA SER A 43 -2.68 16.62 8.52
C SER A 43 -1.70 16.32 9.64
N LYS A 44 -2.05 16.71 10.87
CA LYS A 44 -1.17 16.50 12.01
C LYS A 44 -0.97 15.00 12.27
N PRO A 45 0.28 14.47 12.26
CA PRO A 45 0.52 13.07 12.57
C PRO A 45 0.00 12.72 13.96
N GLN A 46 -0.74 11.62 14.06
CA GLN A 46 -1.25 11.09 15.33
C GLN A 46 -0.45 9.86 15.80
N VAL A 47 0.28 9.22 14.88
CA VAL A 47 1.03 8.00 15.13
C VAL A 47 2.52 8.31 15.30
N PRO A 48 3.11 8.09 16.48
CA PRO A 48 4.56 8.18 16.66
C PRO A 48 5.29 7.08 15.88
N ILE A 49 6.45 7.40 15.28
CA ILE A 49 7.31 6.44 14.55
C ILE A 49 7.85 5.32 15.46
N GLU A 50 7.86 5.57 16.77
CA GLU A 50 8.23 4.59 17.79
C GLU A 50 7.19 3.45 17.88
N ASN A 51 5.91 3.73 17.58
CA ASN A 51 4.82 2.76 17.69
C ASN A 51 4.66 1.87 16.43
N THR A 52 5.37 2.19 15.35
CA THR A 52 5.30 1.46 14.06
C THR A 52 5.47 -0.04 14.22
N GLU A 53 6.37 -0.50 15.10
CA GLU A 53 6.61 -1.94 15.28
C GLU A 53 5.42 -2.66 15.93
N LEU A 54 4.74 -2.01 16.86
CA LEU A 54 3.54 -2.58 17.49
C LEU A 54 2.40 -2.69 16.48
N ILE A 55 2.22 -1.67 15.64
CA ILE A 55 1.20 -1.65 14.58
C ILE A 55 1.44 -2.81 13.59
N ILE A 56 2.67 -3.00 13.14
CA ILE A 56 3.01 -4.09 12.21
C ILE A 56 2.76 -5.45 12.87
N ARG A 57 3.20 -5.64 14.12
CA ARG A 57 2.97 -6.91 14.82
C ARG A 57 1.48 -7.20 15.00
N ASP A 58 0.67 -6.20 15.36
CA ASP A 58 -0.78 -6.34 15.50
C ASP A 58 -1.42 -6.69 14.15
N PHE A 59 -1.05 -5.97 13.09
CA PHE A 59 -1.52 -6.25 11.73
C PHE A 59 -1.20 -7.69 11.29
N PHE A 60 0.03 -8.15 11.49
CA PHE A 60 0.41 -9.52 11.12
C PHE A 60 -0.31 -10.57 11.96
N THR A 61 -0.50 -10.32 13.26
CA THR A 61 -1.24 -11.20 14.17
C THR A 61 -2.70 -11.30 13.76
N LYS A 62 -3.35 -10.16 13.48
CA LYS A 62 -4.75 -10.07 13.05
C LYS A 62 -5.00 -10.79 11.73
N ASN A 63 -4.00 -10.82 10.85
CA ASN A 63 -4.07 -11.49 9.54
C ASN A 63 -3.53 -12.94 9.55
N GLU A 64 -3.17 -13.47 10.72
CA GLU A 64 -2.71 -14.85 10.94
C GLU A 64 -1.37 -15.20 10.25
N TYR A 65 -0.49 -14.21 10.09
CA TYR A 65 0.89 -14.47 9.66
C TYR A 65 1.71 -15.06 10.81
N THR A 66 2.49 -16.10 10.52
CA THR A 66 3.22 -16.88 11.54
C THR A 66 4.75 -16.72 11.45
N GLY A 67 5.25 -16.07 10.40
CA GLY A 67 6.68 -15.84 10.21
C GLY A 67 7.25 -14.78 11.15
N LYS A 68 8.56 -14.83 11.35
CA LYS A 68 9.29 -13.79 12.08
C LYS A 68 9.40 -12.55 11.21
N ILE A 69 9.05 -11.41 11.79
CA ILE A 69 9.15 -10.10 11.15
C ILE A 69 10.38 -9.40 11.72
N LYS A 70 11.21 -8.85 10.85
CA LYS A 70 12.33 -8.00 11.24
C LYS A 70 12.23 -6.69 10.46
N ILE A 71 12.18 -5.58 11.19
CA ILE A 71 12.06 -4.26 10.58
C ILE A 71 13.46 -3.77 10.21
N ASP A 72 13.68 -3.48 8.93
CA ASP A 72 14.98 -3.04 8.42
C ASP A 72 15.08 -1.50 8.44
N LYS A 73 14.06 -0.81 7.93
CA LYS A 73 14.05 0.65 7.81
C LYS A 73 12.66 1.22 8.10
N LYS A 74 12.62 2.37 8.79
CA LYS A 74 11.39 3.15 9.03
C LYS A 74 11.62 4.58 8.57
N GLU A 75 10.69 5.11 7.79
CA GLU A 75 10.78 6.46 7.24
C GLU A 75 9.42 7.16 7.33
N ALA A 76 9.33 8.13 8.24
CA ALA A 76 8.14 8.96 8.39
C ALA A 76 8.22 10.13 7.40
N ILE A 77 7.23 10.25 6.51
CA ILE A 77 7.21 11.23 5.41
C ILE A 77 5.90 12.01 5.45
N LEU A 78 5.99 13.33 5.38
CA LEU A 78 4.85 14.18 5.02
C LEU A 78 4.75 14.17 3.50
N PHE A 79 3.87 13.31 3.00
CA PHE A 79 3.72 13.03 1.59
C PHE A 79 2.74 14.04 0.96
N PRO A 80 3.10 14.73 -0.13
CA PRO A 80 2.25 15.74 -0.72
C PRO A 80 1.19 15.10 -1.62
N PHE A 81 -0.04 15.56 -1.49
CA PHE A 81 -1.16 15.22 -2.35
C PHE A 81 -1.82 16.47 -2.91
N TYR A 82 -2.23 16.43 -4.17
CA TYR A 82 -3.08 17.41 -4.78
C TYR A 82 -4.54 17.13 -4.42
N LYS A 83 -5.19 18.13 -3.82
CA LYS A 83 -6.64 18.21 -3.66
C LYS A 83 -7.18 19.06 -4.81
N ILE A 84 -7.72 18.40 -5.83
CA ILE A 84 -8.21 19.05 -7.05
C ILE A 84 -9.65 19.56 -6.87
N ASP A 85 -10.47 18.86 -6.08
CA ASP A 85 -11.90 19.16 -5.91
C ASP A 85 -12.39 19.07 -4.45
N ASP A 86 -13.62 19.53 -4.20
CA ASP A 86 -14.34 19.34 -2.93
C ASP A 86 -14.76 17.89 -2.66
N SER A 87 -14.57 16.99 -3.63
CA SER A 87 -14.88 15.55 -3.52
C SER A 87 -14.04 14.83 -2.46
N GLY A 88 -12.94 15.45 -2.00
CA GLY A 88 -12.01 14.85 -1.03
C GLY A 88 -11.07 13.81 -1.63
N LYS A 89 -11.14 13.56 -2.96
CA LYS A 89 -10.17 12.71 -3.64
C LYS A 89 -8.81 13.41 -3.69
N LEU A 90 -7.79 12.70 -3.23
CA LEU A 90 -6.40 13.16 -3.26
C LEU A 90 -5.65 12.44 -4.38
N ILE A 91 -4.83 13.18 -5.12
CA ILE A 91 -3.95 12.64 -6.15
C ILE A 91 -2.51 12.84 -5.67
N PRO A 92 -1.65 11.81 -5.66
CA PRO A 92 -0.25 11.96 -5.29
C PRO A 92 0.41 13.10 -6.06
N ALA A 93 1.04 14.04 -5.35
CA ALA A 93 1.70 15.18 -5.95
C ALA A 93 3.17 14.89 -6.31
N THR A 94 3.57 13.63 -6.31
CA THR A 94 4.89 13.18 -6.77
C THR A 94 4.77 11.91 -7.59
N PHE A 95 5.51 11.84 -8.70
CA PHE A 95 5.57 10.65 -9.54
C PHE A 95 6.81 9.85 -9.18
N ASN A 96 6.65 8.82 -8.33
CA ASN A 96 7.67 7.79 -8.16
C ASN A 96 7.05 6.42 -8.43
N GLN A 97 7.76 5.58 -9.18
CA GLN A 97 7.34 4.21 -9.54
C GLN A 97 7.03 3.34 -8.31
N HIS A 98 7.61 3.67 -7.15
CA HIS A 98 7.30 3.01 -5.86
C HIS A 98 5.93 3.37 -5.27
N ASN A 99 5.20 4.33 -5.84
CA ASN A 99 3.97 4.88 -5.28
C ASN A 99 2.69 4.49 -6.04
N ALA A 100 2.75 3.49 -6.94
CA ALA A 100 1.58 3.03 -7.68
C ALA A 100 0.38 2.71 -6.74
N SER A 101 0.68 2.17 -5.56
CA SER A 101 -0.31 1.83 -4.53
C SER A 101 -0.99 3.05 -3.88
N LEU A 102 -0.41 4.25 -3.98
CA LEU A 102 -0.98 5.50 -3.46
C LEU A 102 -1.92 6.20 -4.45
N SER A 103 -2.04 5.70 -5.68
CA SER A 103 -2.89 6.29 -6.72
C SER A 103 -4.40 6.27 -6.38
N ASN A 104 -4.82 5.30 -5.57
CA ASN A 104 -6.19 5.15 -5.08
C ASN A 104 -6.35 5.52 -3.60
N PHE A 105 -5.38 6.24 -3.02
CA PHE A 105 -5.44 6.60 -1.62
C PHE A 105 -6.59 7.58 -1.34
N VAL A 106 -7.51 7.19 -0.47
CA VAL A 106 -8.56 8.08 0.04
C VAL A 106 -8.12 8.62 1.38
N CYS A 107 -8.01 9.95 1.48
CA CYS A 107 -7.72 10.62 2.73
C CYS A 107 -8.82 10.29 3.74
N ARG A 108 -8.48 9.47 4.74
CA ARG A 108 -9.31 9.34 5.93
C ARG A 108 -9.17 10.67 6.66
N GLY A 109 -10.31 11.34 6.83
CA GLY A 109 -10.37 12.72 7.31
C GLY A 109 -9.51 12.96 8.56
N GLY A 110 -9.13 14.21 8.75
CA GLY A 110 -8.34 14.65 9.89
C GLY A 110 -8.44 16.16 10.02
N GLU A 111 -7.99 16.69 11.15
CA GLU A 111 -7.92 18.14 11.31
C GLU A 111 -6.81 18.67 10.39
N LEU A 112 -7.24 19.32 9.29
CA LEU A 112 -6.35 20.02 8.39
C LEU A 112 -5.98 21.36 9.00
N SER A 113 -4.69 21.58 9.20
CA SER A 113 -4.15 22.87 9.61
C SER A 113 -3.31 23.47 8.49
N PHE A 114 -3.10 24.77 8.51
CA PHE A 114 -2.17 25.39 7.56
C PHE A 114 -0.76 24.88 7.83
N PHE A 115 -0.04 24.55 6.75
CA PHE A 115 1.35 24.11 6.85
C PHE A 115 2.20 25.23 7.47
N LYS A 116 3.05 24.90 8.45
CA LYS A 116 4.05 25.83 8.98
C LYS A 116 5.44 25.19 8.92
N ASP A 117 6.41 25.92 8.38
CA ASP A 117 7.78 25.42 8.21
C ASP A 117 8.54 25.24 9.55
N ASP A 118 8.03 25.82 10.65
CA ASP A 118 8.66 25.79 11.98
C ASP A 118 8.19 24.63 12.87
N GLU A 119 7.18 23.86 12.46
CA GLU A 119 6.72 22.72 13.22
C GLU A 119 7.73 21.57 13.07
N ASN A 120 8.38 21.23 14.19
CA ASN A 120 9.37 20.16 14.28
C ASN A 120 8.68 18.78 14.24
N TYR A 121 8.15 18.43 13.07
CA TYR A 121 7.67 17.09 12.82
C TYR A 121 8.89 16.16 12.72
N LYS A 122 8.84 15.00 13.37
CA LYS A 122 9.81 13.91 13.13
C LYS A 122 9.67 13.28 11.73
N TYR A 123 8.89 13.92 10.85
CA TYR A 123 8.58 13.46 9.51
C TYR A 123 9.41 14.26 8.51
N ARG A 124 10.01 13.56 7.53
CA ARG A 124 10.66 14.22 6.40
C ARG A 124 9.60 14.83 5.50
N LEU A 125 9.73 16.11 5.19
CA LEU A 125 8.91 16.76 4.17
C LEU A 125 9.34 16.26 2.79
N LEU A 126 8.40 15.73 2.01
CA LEU A 126 8.65 15.40 0.60
C LEU A 126 8.12 16.54 -0.26
N GLU A 127 8.98 17.09 -1.10
CA GLU A 127 8.58 18.18 -1.99
C GLU A 127 7.67 17.66 -3.11
N PRO A 128 6.58 18.38 -3.44
CA PRO A 128 5.70 18.01 -4.55
C PRO A 128 6.39 18.25 -5.89
N ASP A 129 6.19 17.33 -6.83
CA ASP A 129 6.49 17.53 -8.24
C ASP A 129 5.45 18.48 -8.82
N LEU A 130 5.79 19.77 -8.87
CA LEU A 130 4.97 20.82 -9.46
C LEU A 130 5.02 20.76 -11.00
N GLU A 131 4.84 19.57 -11.58
CA GLU A 131 4.64 19.49 -13.03
C GLU A 131 3.21 19.94 -13.37
N PRO A 132 3.04 20.83 -14.37
CA PRO A 132 1.73 21.28 -14.78
C PRO A 132 1.04 20.13 -15.50
N ASP A 133 0.23 19.37 -14.78
CA ASP A 133 -0.78 18.59 -15.45
C ASP A 133 -1.64 19.56 -16.29
N ASN A 134 -1.88 19.19 -17.56
CA ASN A 134 -2.60 20.02 -18.54
C ASN A 134 -4.08 20.22 -18.18
N SER A 135 -4.51 19.73 -17.02
CA SER A 135 -5.81 19.97 -16.44
C SER A 135 -5.98 21.47 -16.16
N GLN A 136 -7.03 22.05 -16.76
CA GLN A 136 -7.41 23.46 -16.69
C GLN A 136 -7.95 23.89 -15.30
N THR A 137 -7.65 23.12 -14.26
CA THR A 137 -8.18 23.34 -12.91
C THR A 137 -7.51 24.56 -12.27
N LYS A 138 -8.37 25.53 -11.91
CA LYS A 138 -8.01 26.93 -11.58
C LYS A 138 -7.41 27.11 -10.18
N SER A 139 -7.49 26.10 -9.32
CA SER A 139 -6.88 26.08 -8.00
C SER A 139 -6.64 24.65 -7.56
N ILE A 140 -5.38 24.28 -7.34
CA ILE A 140 -5.02 23.00 -6.75
C ILE A 140 -4.54 23.31 -5.34
N ASN A 141 -5.04 22.59 -4.32
CA ASN A 141 -4.51 22.71 -2.97
C ASN A 141 -3.53 21.56 -2.72
N ILE A 142 -2.49 21.80 -1.93
CA ILE A 142 -1.53 20.76 -1.55
C ILE A 142 -1.82 20.35 -0.12
N VAL A 143 -2.01 19.06 0.10
CA VAL A 143 -2.23 18.46 1.41
C VAL A 143 -1.06 17.55 1.72
N TYR A 144 -0.31 17.89 2.76
CA TYR A 144 0.73 17.03 3.31
C TYR A 144 0.11 16.01 4.25
N TYR A 145 0.17 14.74 3.87
CA TYR A 145 -0.40 13.63 4.61
C TYR A 145 0.72 12.80 5.26
N PRO A 146 0.63 12.47 6.56
CA PRO A 146 1.67 11.72 7.24
C PRO A 146 1.59 10.24 6.87
N LEU A 147 2.63 9.73 6.22
CA LEU A 147 2.79 8.32 5.89
C LEU A 147 4.07 7.79 6.53
N ILE A 148 4.06 6.53 6.95
CA ILE A 148 5.25 5.85 7.47
C ILE A 148 5.56 4.69 6.53
N PHE A 149 6.67 4.79 5.83
CA PHE A 149 7.20 3.75 4.96
C PHE A 149 8.05 2.81 5.79
N VAL A 150 7.81 1.51 5.64
CA VAL A 150 8.53 0.49 6.41
C VAL A 150 9.02 -0.60 5.47
N ASP A 151 10.33 -0.76 5.45
CA ASP A 151 10.98 -1.91 4.82
C ASP A 151 11.19 -2.98 5.90
N TYR A 152 10.79 -4.20 5.61
CA TYR A 152 10.85 -5.32 6.54
C TYR A 152 11.21 -6.63 5.85
N GLU A 153 11.72 -7.57 6.64
CA GLU A 153 12.07 -8.92 6.26
C GLU A 153 11.07 -9.89 6.90
N TYR A 154 10.50 -10.77 6.09
CA TYR A 154 9.58 -11.84 6.50
C TYR A 154 9.97 -13.14 5.79
N SER A 155 10.32 -14.17 6.55
CA SER A 155 10.76 -15.47 6.01
C SER A 155 11.91 -15.36 4.99
N ASP A 156 12.91 -14.53 5.31
CA ASP A 156 14.10 -14.25 4.49
C ASP A 156 13.84 -13.51 3.16
N GLU A 157 12.61 -13.01 2.97
CA GLU A 157 12.24 -12.15 1.84
C GLU A 157 11.98 -10.71 2.30
N ARG A 158 12.27 -9.75 1.42
CA ARG A 158 12.12 -8.32 1.70
C ARG A 158 10.82 -7.78 1.13
N TYR A 159 10.15 -7.00 1.97
CA TYR A 159 8.84 -6.43 1.69
C TYR A 159 8.80 -4.97 2.14
N SER A 160 7.81 -4.25 1.62
CA SER A 160 7.56 -2.86 1.99
C SER A 160 6.07 -2.67 2.26
N LEU A 161 5.76 -1.96 3.35
CA LEU A 161 4.41 -1.55 3.67
C LEU A 161 4.35 -0.05 3.99
N ILE A 162 3.17 0.53 3.83
CA ILE A 162 2.89 1.92 4.14
C ILE A 162 1.84 1.97 5.25
N ILE A 163 2.15 2.66 6.34
CA ILE A 163 1.22 2.89 7.46
C ILE A 163 0.68 4.31 7.39
N ASP A 164 -0.62 4.43 7.63
CA ASP A 164 -1.30 5.70 7.84
C ASP A 164 -0.83 6.36 9.14
N GLY A 165 -0.19 7.52 9.05
CA GLY A 165 0.24 8.31 10.20
C GLY A 165 -0.90 8.98 10.98
N LEU A 166 -2.14 8.87 10.53
CA LEU A 166 -3.36 9.29 11.23
C LEU A 166 -4.07 8.10 11.89
N SER A 167 -4.42 7.06 11.12
CA SER A 167 -5.33 6.00 11.58
C SER A 167 -4.66 4.76 12.17
N GLN A 168 -3.33 4.62 12.05
CA GLN A 168 -2.58 3.38 12.36
C GLN A 168 -2.87 2.20 11.41
N ASP A 169 -3.67 2.40 10.38
CA ASP A 169 -3.96 1.34 9.41
C ASP A 169 -2.83 1.16 8.39
N VAL A 170 -2.65 -0.07 7.93
CA VAL A 170 -1.74 -0.41 6.82
C VAL A 170 -2.48 -0.20 5.50
N ILE A 171 -1.95 0.65 4.62
CA ILE A 171 -2.65 1.15 3.41
C ILE A 171 -2.31 0.34 2.15
N ALA A 172 -1.04 -0.01 1.95
CA ALA A 172 -0.53 -0.39 0.63
C ALA A 172 0.77 -1.21 0.72
N GLU A 173 0.90 -2.21 -0.13
CA GLU A 173 1.61 -3.43 0.25
C GLU A 173 2.22 -4.20 -0.92
N ILE A 174 3.46 -4.63 -0.73
CA ILE A 174 3.89 -5.94 -1.21
C ILE A 174 3.88 -6.81 0.04
N LEU A 175 2.88 -7.67 0.14
CA LEU A 175 2.60 -8.49 1.31
C LEU A 175 3.11 -9.91 1.05
N PRO A 176 3.71 -10.61 2.03
CA PRO A 176 3.95 -12.03 1.90
C PRO A 176 2.66 -12.77 1.53
N LEU A 177 2.77 -13.74 0.62
CA LEU A 177 1.66 -14.60 0.27
C LEU A 177 1.14 -15.27 1.55
N LYS A 178 -0.14 -15.05 1.87
CA LYS A 178 -0.76 -15.70 3.02
C LYS A 178 -0.77 -17.20 2.74
N ARG A 179 0.09 -17.94 3.46
CA ARG A 179 0.14 -19.39 3.38
C ARG A 179 -1.20 -19.96 3.86
N ASN A 180 -2.04 -20.40 2.93
CA ASN A 180 -3.35 -20.92 3.27
C ASN A 180 -3.21 -22.32 3.86
N THR A 181 -3.06 -22.38 5.18
CA THR A 181 -2.89 -23.64 5.93
C THR A 181 -4.06 -24.61 5.75
N PHE A 182 -5.25 -24.14 5.40
CA PHE A 182 -6.38 -25.01 5.07
C PHE A 182 -6.14 -25.72 3.75
N ILE A 183 -5.76 -24.97 2.71
CA ILE A 183 -5.42 -25.52 1.39
C ILE A 183 -4.26 -26.51 1.51
N GLU A 184 -3.21 -26.17 2.26
CA GLU A 184 -2.09 -27.09 2.53
C GLU A 184 -2.53 -28.38 3.21
N LYS A 185 -3.45 -28.31 4.19
CA LYS A 185 -3.99 -29.49 4.86
C LYS A 185 -4.83 -30.33 3.89
N VAL A 186 -5.68 -29.70 3.08
CA VAL A 186 -6.47 -30.39 2.04
C VAL A 186 -5.53 -31.12 1.08
N TYR A 187 -4.44 -30.48 0.66
CA TYR A 187 -3.41 -31.09 -0.17
C TYR A 187 -2.73 -32.28 0.50
N MET A 188 -2.35 -32.12 1.77
CA MET A 188 -1.75 -33.20 2.55
C MET A 188 -2.71 -34.40 2.64
N TYR A 189 -3.99 -34.18 2.90
CA TYR A 189 -4.99 -35.25 2.96
C TYR A 189 -5.24 -35.90 1.61
N LEU A 190 -5.40 -35.12 0.53
CA LEU A 190 -5.55 -35.64 -0.82
C LEU A 190 -4.34 -36.51 -1.19
N PHE A 191 -3.12 -36.03 -0.93
CA PHE A 191 -1.89 -36.78 -1.18
C PHE A 191 -1.85 -38.11 -0.40
N ILE A 192 -2.23 -38.10 0.89
CA ILE A 192 -2.29 -39.32 1.71
C ILE A 192 -3.33 -40.31 1.15
N ILE A 193 -4.55 -39.85 0.83
CA ILE A 193 -5.63 -40.69 0.30
C ILE A 193 -5.23 -41.28 -1.05
N THR A 194 -4.73 -40.46 -1.98
CA THR A 194 -4.32 -40.93 -3.30
C THR A 194 -3.14 -41.91 -3.21
N SER A 195 -2.17 -41.66 -2.34
CA SER A 195 -1.06 -42.61 -2.09
C SER A 195 -1.56 -43.94 -1.53
N PHE A 196 -2.55 -43.91 -0.63
CA PHE A 196 -3.16 -45.12 -0.06
C PHE A 196 -3.96 -45.92 -1.11
N LEU A 197 -4.71 -45.24 -1.99
CA LEU A 197 -5.43 -45.88 -3.08
C LEU A 197 -4.47 -46.56 -4.07
N LEU A 198 -3.39 -45.87 -4.44
CA LEU A 198 -2.33 -46.43 -5.28
C LEU A 198 -1.69 -47.67 -4.65
N PHE A 199 -1.47 -47.65 -3.34
CA PHE A 199 -0.97 -48.81 -2.61
C PHE A 199 -1.93 -50.01 -2.70
N ILE A 200 -3.24 -49.80 -2.53
CA ILE A 200 -4.25 -50.88 -2.65
C ILE A 200 -4.30 -51.45 -4.07
N GLU A 201 -4.18 -50.60 -5.09
CA GLU A 201 -4.18 -51.04 -6.49
C GLU A 201 -3.05 -52.04 -6.76
N ILE A 202 -1.85 -51.84 -6.18
CA ILE A 202 -0.71 -52.77 -6.35
C ILE A 202 -1.08 -54.20 -5.94
N TYR A 203 -1.84 -54.37 -4.86
CA TYR A 203 -2.23 -55.69 -4.35
C TYR A 203 -3.49 -56.27 -4.99
N SER A 204 -4.24 -55.45 -5.75
CA SER A 204 -5.49 -55.87 -6.38
C SER A 204 -5.29 -56.58 -7.73
N PHE A 205 -4.09 -56.53 -8.31
CA PHE A 205 -3.79 -57.19 -9.58
C PHE A 205 -2.99 -58.48 -9.38
N ASP A 206 -3.45 -59.57 -10.02
CA ASP A 206 -2.75 -60.86 -10.00
C ASP A 206 -1.34 -60.79 -10.64
N SER A 207 -1.12 -59.80 -11.51
CA SER A 207 0.18 -59.54 -12.14
C SER A 207 0.82 -58.29 -11.58
N VAL A 208 1.95 -58.49 -10.90
CA VAL A 208 2.80 -57.41 -10.34
C VAL A 208 3.23 -56.43 -11.44
N ALA A 209 3.49 -56.91 -12.65
CA ALA A 209 3.92 -56.06 -13.77
C ALA A 209 2.82 -55.08 -14.22
N ILE A 210 1.56 -55.51 -14.21
CA ILE A 210 0.41 -54.66 -14.56
C ILE A 210 0.18 -53.62 -13.46
N GLY A 211 0.22 -54.03 -12.20
CA GLY A 211 0.08 -53.13 -11.06
C GLY A 211 1.15 -52.03 -11.05
N LEU A 212 2.42 -52.38 -11.33
CA LEU A 212 3.51 -51.41 -11.45
C LEU A 212 3.33 -50.47 -12.64
N GLY A 213 2.92 -50.98 -13.80
CA GLY A 213 2.69 -50.16 -15.00
C GLY A 213 1.62 -49.09 -14.77
N LEU A 214 0.49 -49.47 -14.16
CA LEU A 214 -0.58 -48.52 -13.84
C LEU A 214 -0.16 -47.49 -12.79
N ASN A 215 0.59 -47.90 -11.76
CA ASN A 215 1.10 -46.98 -10.75
C ASN A 215 2.01 -45.91 -11.34
N ILE A 216 2.91 -46.28 -12.26
CA ILE A 216 3.78 -45.31 -12.94
C ILE A 216 2.95 -44.32 -13.75
N ILE A 217 1.93 -44.79 -14.47
CA ILE A 217 1.03 -43.92 -15.24
C ILE A 217 0.29 -42.95 -14.31
N THR A 218 -0.26 -43.43 -13.20
CA THR A 218 -0.98 -42.57 -12.26
C THR A 218 -0.05 -41.55 -11.59
N LEU A 219 1.18 -41.93 -11.24
CA LEU A 219 2.18 -41.00 -10.73
C LEU A 219 2.52 -39.91 -11.76
N ILE A 220 2.66 -40.26 -13.03
CA ILE A 220 2.87 -39.29 -14.12
C ILE A 220 1.65 -38.36 -14.23
N ILE A 221 0.43 -38.89 -14.23
CA ILE A 221 -0.79 -38.08 -14.29
C ILE A 221 -0.85 -37.12 -13.10
N ILE A 222 -0.61 -37.58 -11.88
CA ILE A 222 -0.57 -36.71 -10.70
C ILE A 222 0.52 -35.66 -10.86
N TRP A 223 1.73 -36.05 -11.25
CA TRP A 223 2.86 -35.12 -11.39
C TRP A 223 2.59 -34.01 -12.41
N PHE A 224 1.87 -34.29 -13.51
CA PHE A 224 1.62 -33.31 -14.57
C PHE A 224 0.28 -32.58 -14.46
N VAL A 225 -0.79 -33.28 -14.07
CA VAL A 225 -2.14 -32.71 -13.99
C VAL A 225 -2.32 -31.92 -12.69
N PHE A 226 -1.68 -32.34 -11.61
CA PHE A 226 -1.87 -31.69 -10.31
C PHE A 226 -1.29 -30.28 -10.24
N PRO A 227 -0.07 -29.99 -10.74
CA PRO A 227 0.42 -28.61 -10.82
C PRO A 227 -0.43 -27.74 -11.74
N LEU A 228 -0.99 -28.31 -12.81
CA LEU A 228 -1.83 -27.58 -13.75
C LEU A 228 -3.19 -27.20 -13.13
N LEU A 229 -3.82 -28.13 -12.39
CA LEU A 229 -5.00 -27.83 -11.60
C LEU A 229 -4.70 -26.86 -10.47
N PHE A 230 -3.52 -26.95 -9.85
CA PHE A 230 -3.08 -26.03 -8.81
C PHE A 230 -3.00 -24.59 -9.33
N ASN A 231 -2.27 -24.37 -10.42
CA ASN A 231 -2.15 -23.04 -11.03
C ASN A 231 -3.54 -22.48 -11.38
N LEU A 232 -4.45 -23.34 -11.88
CA LEU A 232 -5.80 -22.92 -12.23
C LEU A 232 -6.65 -22.55 -11.00
N ILE A 233 -6.50 -23.27 -9.88
CA ILE A 233 -7.17 -22.94 -8.61
C ILE A 233 -6.57 -21.66 -8.01
N GLU A 234 -5.24 -21.51 -8.04
CA GLU A 234 -4.56 -20.32 -7.55
C GLU A 234 -5.00 -19.07 -8.32
N ASP A 235 -5.06 -19.15 -9.65
CA ASP A 235 -5.56 -18.07 -10.51
C ASP A 235 -7.02 -17.68 -10.16
N ILE A 236 -7.88 -18.66 -9.89
CA ILE A 236 -9.27 -18.41 -9.47
C ILE A 236 -9.30 -17.71 -8.10
N TYR A 237 -8.55 -18.20 -7.11
CA TYR A 237 -8.52 -17.62 -5.77
C TYR A 237 -7.94 -16.20 -5.74
N VAL A 238 -6.85 -15.97 -6.48
CA VAL A 238 -6.23 -14.65 -6.60
C VAL A 238 -7.18 -13.67 -7.30
N SER A 239 -8.03 -14.14 -8.21
CA SER A 239 -9.06 -13.30 -8.83
C SER A 239 -10.18 -12.91 -7.86
N GLU A 240 -10.66 -13.82 -7.01
CA GLU A 240 -11.73 -13.53 -6.03
C GLU A 240 -11.28 -12.59 -4.91
N ASP A 241 -10.02 -12.67 -4.45
CA ASP A 241 -9.50 -11.77 -3.43
C ASP A 241 -9.29 -10.33 -3.96
N LYS A 242 -9.04 -10.17 -5.27
CA LYS A 242 -8.98 -8.84 -5.90
C LYS A 242 -10.35 -8.17 -5.96
N ASP A 243 -11.40 -8.94 -6.23
CA ASP A 243 -12.76 -8.40 -6.32
C ASP A 243 -13.37 -8.07 -4.94
N ASN A 244 -13.00 -8.80 -3.88
CA ASN A 244 -13.46 -8.52 -2.52
C ASN A 244 -12.70 -7.40 -1.79
N LYS A 245 -11.56 -6.94 -2.33
CA LYS A 245 -10.77 -5.84 -1.76
C LYS A 245 -11.00 -4.48 -2.43
N MET A 246 -11.96 -4.37 -3.34
CA MET A 246 -12.46 -3.08 -3.83
C MET A 246 -13.81 -2.72 -3.18
N PRO A 247 -13.81 -2.00 -2.03
CA PRO A 247 -14.94 -1.18 -1.62
C PRO A 247 -15.03 0.13 -2.43
#